data_AF-A0A0G4KKP7-F1
#
_entry.id   AF-A0A0G4KKP7-F1
#
_cell.length_a   1.000
_cell.length_b   1.000
_cell.length_c   1.000
_cell.angle_alpha   90.00
_cell.angle_beta   90.00
_cell.angle_gamma   90.00
#
_symmetry.space_group_name_H-M   'P 1'
#
loop_
_entity.id
_entity.type
_entity.pdbx_description
1 polymer ?
#
loop_
_entity_poly.entity_id
_entity_poly.type
_entity_poly.pdbx_seq_one_letter_code
_entity_poly.pdbx_strand_id
1 'polypeptide(L)'
;MVLLETPTNPLIKVIDIPSIARVVHEVNDKALVVVDNTMLSPMLCNPLDLGADIVYESGTKYLSGHHDIMAGIIGVNDAAVADKLYFTINASGCGLSPNDSFLLMRGVKTLAIRMEKQQSNAQQIAEFLENHGFR
;
A
#
# COMPACT_ATOMS: atom_id res chain seq x y z
N MET A 1 8.96 13.51 -8.67
CA MET A 1 8.30 12.43 -7.93
C MET A 1 7.11 13.03 -7.20
N VAL A 2 5.94 12.44 -7.33
CA VAL A 2 4.70 12.81 -6.62
C VAL A 2 4.35 11.64 -5.72
N LEU A 3 4.27 11.90 -4.41
CA LEU A 3 3.97 10.89 -3.40
C LEU A 3 2.51 11.05 -2.96
N LEU A 4 1.74 9.97 -3.04
CA LEU A 4 0.34 9.91 -2.70
C LEU A 4 0.13 8.84 -1.64
N GLU A 5 -0.90 9.03 -0.81
CA GLU A 5 -1.39 8.04 0.15
C GLU A 5 -2.92 8.06 0.06
N THR A 6 -3.53 6.90 -0.19
CA THR A 6 -5.00 6.83 -0.28
C THR A 6 -5.54 5.47 0.18
N PRO A 7 -6.46 5.43 1.16
CA PRO A 7 -6.88 6.56 2.00
C PRO A 7 -5.76 7.08 2.91
N THR A 8 -5.73 8.38 3.20
CA THR A 8 -4.70 8.99 4.07
C THR A 8 -4.87 8.58 5.54
N ASN A 9 -3.78 8.32 6.26
CA ASN A 9 -3.79 8.15 7.70
C ASN A 9 -3.61 9.49 8.45
N PRO A 10 -4.45 9.86 9.44
CA PRO A 10 -5.60 9.12 9.99
C PRO A 10 -6.96 9.53 9.39
N LEU A 11 -7.00 10.55 8.52
CA LEU A 11 -8.25 11.22 8.12
C LEU A 11 -9.04 10.53 7.00
N ILE A 12 -8.54 9.41 6.47
CA ILE A 12 -9.16 8.57 5.44
C ILE A 12 -9.60 9.38 4.20
N LYS A 13 -8.81 10.39 3.81
CA LYS A 13 -9.06 11.13 2.57
C LYS A 13 -8.71 10.25 1.37
N VAL A 14 -9.62 10.17 0.41
CA VAL A 14 -9.45 9.38 -0.81
C VAL A 14 -8.94 10.28 -1.94
N ILE A 15 -7.97 9.77 -2.70
CA ILE A 15 -7.33 10.47 -3.82
C ILE A 15 -7.64 9.75 -5.13
N ASP A 16 -7.95 10.52 -6.18
CA ASP A 16 -8.12 10.01 -7.55
C ASP A 16 -6.74 9.77 -8.20
N ILE A 17 -6.24 8.53 -8.07
CA ILE A 17 -4.94 8.12 -8.63
C ILE A 17 -4.91 8.30 -10.16
N PRO A 18 -5.88 7.78 -10.95
CA PRO A 18 -5.84 7.91 -12.42
C PRO A 18 -5.74 9.36 -12.91
N SER A 19 -6.54 10.27 -12.34
CA SER A 19 -6.53 11.67 -12.77
C SER A 19 -5.20 12.35 -12.44
N ILE A 20 -4.65 12.11 -11.25
CA ILE A 20 -3.37 12.70 -10.85
C ILE A 20 -2.24 12.11 -11.69
N ALA A 21 -2.20 10.79 -11.88
CA ALA A 21 -1.15 10.14 -12.65
C ALA A 21 -1.08 10.71 -14.07
N ARG A 22 -2.24 10.80 -14.74
CA ARG A 22 -2.36 11.41 -16.06
C ARG A 22 -1.80 12.84 -16.10
N VAL A 23 -2.21 13.71 -15.18
CA VAL A 23 -1.74 15.11 -15.15
C VAL A 23 -0.23 15.20 -14.88
N VAL A 24 0.30 14.36 -13.98
CA VAL A 24 1.73 14.34 -13.67
C VAL A 24 2.55 13.94 -14.90
N HIS A 25 2.13 12.88 -15.61
CA HIS A 25 2.81 12.42 -16.81
C HIS A 25 2.63 13.37 -18.00
N GLU A 26 1.50 14.09 -18.10
CA GLU A 26 1.30 15.15 -19.11
C GLU A 26 2.27 16.32 -18.91
N VAL A 27 2.57 16.70 -17.65
CA VAL A 27 3.52 17.77 -17.32
C VAL A 27 4.97 17.31 -17.47
N ASN A 28 5.27 16.08 -17.05
CA ASN A 28 6.59 15.47 -17.15
C ASN A 28 6.46 13.95 -17.16
N ASP A 29 6.65 13.36 -18.34
CA ASP A 29 6.58 11.92 -18.58
C ASP A 29 7.60 11.10 -17.77
N LYS A 30 8.66 11.73 -17.26
CA LYS A 30 9.67 11.09 -16.39
C LYS A 30 9.38 11.25 -14.90
N ALA A 31 8.35 11.99 -14.52
CA ALA A 31 8.00 12.16 -13.12
C ALA A 31 7.30 10.90 -12.59
N LEU A 32 7.90 10.28 -11.57
CA LEU A 32 7.33 9.09 -10.92
C LEU A 32 6.16 9.46 -10.00
N VAL A 33 5.04 8.76 -10.16
CA VAL A 33 3.88 8.75 -9.26
C VAL A 33 3.99 7.54 -8.34
N VAL A 34 4.08 7.81 -7.04
CA VAL A 34 4.30 6.80 -6.00
C VAL A 34 3.10 6.78 -5.08
N VAL A 35 2.53 5.60 -4.82
CA VAL A 35 1.35 5.44 -3.98
C VAL A 35 1.66 4.54 -2.78
N ASP A 36 1.43 5.07 -1.57
CA ASP A 36 1.31 4.28 -0.36
C ASP A 36 -0.06 3.58 -0.35
N ASN A 37 -0.05 2.26 -0.49
CA ASN A 37 -1.26 1.43 -0.51
C ASN A 37 -1.50 0.68 0.80
N THR A 38 -0.79 1.05 1.88
CA THR A 38 -0.80 0.33 3.16
C THR A 38 -2.21 0.11 3.70
N MET A 39 -3.12 1.07 3.54
CA MET A 39 -4.48 1.01 4.10
C MET A 39 -5.43 0.07 3.36
N LEU A 40 -5.17 -0.21 2.08
CA LEU A 40 -6.05 -1.04 1.24
C LEU A 40 -5.45 -2.43 0.97
N SER A 41 -4.11 -2.51 0.92
CA SER A 41 -3.37 -3.65 0.38
C SER A 41 -3.74 -3.96 -1.09
N PRO A 42 -3.01 -4.86 -1.80
CA PRO A 42 -3.28 -5.12 -3.20
C PRO A 42 -4.62 -5.84 -3.41
N MET A 43 -5.22 -6.33 -2.32
CA MET A 43 -6.53 -6.97 -2.35
C MET A 43 -7.68 -5.99 -2.67
N LEU A 44 -7.65 -4.77 -2.11
CA LEU A 44 -8.74 -3.80 -2.26
C LEU A 44 -8.47 -2.77 -3.35
N CYS A 45 -7.20 -2.49 -3.64
CA CYS A 45 -6.78 -1.60 -4.72
C CYS A 45 -5.37 -1.95 -5.15
N ASN A 46 -5.14 -1.97 -6.47
CA ASN A 46 -3.80 -2.07 -7.03
C ASN A 46 -3.46 -0.75 -7.77
N PRO A 47 -2.72 0.17 -7.14
CA PRO A 47 -2.39 1.47 -7.74
C PRO A 47 -1.64 1.38 -9.08
N LEU A 48 -0.89 0.30 -9.31
CA LEU A 48 -0.18 0.10 -10.58
C LEU A 48 -1.15 -0.05 -11.76
N ASP A 49 -2.34 -0.62 -11.52
CA ASP A 49 -3.40 -0.72 -12.54
C ASP A 49 -4.11 0.63 -12.79
N LEU A 50 -3.89 1.60 -11.89
CA LEU A 50 -4.48 2.94 -11.92
C LEU A 50 -3.52 4.02 -12.45
N GLY A 51 -2.35 3.61 -12.95
CA GLY A 51 -1.36 4.52 -13.54
C GLY A 51 -0.26 5.00 -12.58
N ALA A 52 -0.17 4.47 -11.36
CA ALA A 52 1.01 4.69 -10.52
C ALA A 52 2.24 3.96 -11.10
N ASP A 53 3.41 4.57 -10.96
CA ASP A 53 4.68 3.96 -11.39
C ASP A 53 5.26 3.05 -10.31
N ILE A 54 5.03 3.42 -9.05
CA ILE A 54 5.50 2.70 -7.87
C ILE A 54 4.36 2.61 -6.86
N VAL A 55 4.14 1.41 -6.34
CA VAL A 55 3.34 1.21 -5.12
C VAL A 55 4.27 0.76 -4.01
N TYR A 56 4.07 1.25 -2.80
CA TYR A 56 4.69 0.65 -1.62
C TYR A 56 3.67 0.42 -0.52
N GLU A 57 3.97 -0.55 0.34
CA GLU A 57 3.14 -0.94 1.45
C GLU A 57 3.99 -1.21 2.69
N SER A 58 3.50 -0.77 3.84
CA SER A 58 3.98 -1.26 5.12
C SER A 58 3.49 -2.69 5.32
N GLY A 59 4.34 -3.67 5.01
CA GLY A 59 4.12 -5.10 5.24
C GLY A 59 3.83 -5.44 6.71
N THR A 60 4.25 -4.57 7.63
CA THR A 60 3.92 -4.58 9.07
C THR A 60 2.42 -4.58 9.36
N LYS A 61 1.61 -3.97 8.48
CA LYS A 61 0.18 -3.74 8.69
C LYS A 61 -0.65 -4.91 8.19
N TYR A 62 -1.46 -4.70 7.16
CA TYR A 62 -2.45 -5.69 6.73
C TYR A 62 -1.83 -6.91 6.05
N LEU A 63 -0.71 -6.75 5.33
CA LEU A 63 -0.03 -7.85 4.65
C LEU A 63 0.43 -8.94 5.63
N SER A 64 1.21 -8.60 6.67
CA SER A 64 1.47 -9.52 7.77
C SER A 64 0.17 -9.83 8.52
N GLY A 65 -0.48 -8.81 9.08
CA GLY A 65 -1.74 -8.94 9.82
C GLY A 65 -1.62 -9.64 11.18
N HIS A 66 -0.40 -9.94 11.66
CA HIS A 66 -0.17 -10.68 12.91
C HIS A 66 0.62 -9.88 13.96
N HIS A 67 0.97 -8.61 13.67
CA HIS A 67 1.66 -7.71 14.59
C HIS A 67 3.01 -8.24 15.14
N ASP A 68 3.68 -9.10 14.36
CA ASP A 68 4.86 -9.87 14.78
C ASP A 68 6.14 -9.54 13.99
N ILE A 69 6.04 -8.74 12.92
CA ILE A 69 7.18 -8.35 12.08
C ILE A 69 7.10 -6.88 11.66
N MET A 70 8.24 -6.30 11.28
CA MET A 70 8.32 -5.04 10.54
C MET A 70 8.77 -5.32 9.12
N ALA A 71 7.99 -4.89 8.13
CA ALA A 71 8.29 -5.14 6.72
C ALA A 71 7.84 -3.96 5.84
N GLY A 72 8.54 -3.78 4.72
CA GLY A 72 8.15 -2.90 3.62
C GLY A 72 8.18 -3.68 2.31
N ILE A 73 7.22 -3.41 1.44
CA ILE A 73 7.12 -4.01 0.10
C ILE A 73 7.01 -2.88 -0.91
N ILE A 74 7.71 -3.01 -2.03
CA ILE A 74 7.65 -2.06 -3.14
C ILE A 74 7.33 -2.86 -4.40
N GLY A 75 6.29 -2.47 -5.12
CA GLY A 75 5.90 -3.01 -6.42
C GLY A 75 6.08 -1.95 -7.51
N VAL A 76 6.61 -2.36 -8.66
CA VAL A 76 6.80 -1.51 -9.84
C VAL A 76 6.58 -2.34 -11.11
N ASN A 77 6.17 -1.69 -12.20
CA ASN A 77 6.06 -2.34 -13.51
C ASN A 77 7.31 -2.10 -14.40
N ASP A 78 8.06 -1.01 -14.17
CA ASP A 78 9.26 -0.69 -14.95
C ASP A 78 10.51 -1.33 -14.32
N ALA A 79 11.16 -2.22 -15.08
CA ALA A 79 12.39 -2.89 -14.69
C ALA A 79 13.55 -1.93 -14.41
N ALA A 80 13.66 -0.81 -15.15
CA ALA A 80 14.71 0.17 -14.93
C ALA A 80 14.52 0.93 -13.60
N VAL A 81 13.28 1.10 -13.16
CA VAL A 81 12.95 1.63 -11.82
C VAL A 81 13.27 0.57 -10.77
N ALA A 82 12.90 -0.70 -11.01
CA ALA A 82 13.20 -1.82 -10.12
C ALA A 82 14.71 -1.96 -9.85
N ASP A 83 15.54 -1.89 -10.89
CA ASP A 83 17.00 -2.01 -10.77
C ASP A 83 17.61 -0.90 -9.90
N LYS A 84 17.11 0.35 -10.05
CA LYS A 84 17.56 1.48 -9.23
C LYS A 84 17.18 1.29 -7.76
N LEU A 85 15.94 0.86 -7.49
CA LEU A 85 15.47 0.57 -6.14
C LEU A 85 16.27 -0.57 -5.51
N TYR A 86 16.48 -1.67 -6.26
CA TYR A 86 17.25 -2.81 -5.81
C TYR A 86 18.69 -2.44 -5.48
N PHE A 87 19.35 -1.64 -6.34
CA PHE A 87 20.71 -1.16 -6.07
C PHE A 87 20.79 -0.43 -4.73
N THR A 88 19.85 0.49 -4.46
CA THR A 88 19.80 1.21 -3.18
C THR A 88 19.58 0.25 -2.01
N ILE A 89 18.60 -0.65 -2.08
CA ILE A 89 18.29 -1.61 -1.00
C ILE A 89 19.50 -2.50 -0.68
N ASN A 90 20.17 -3.00 -1.73
CA ASN A 90 21.35 -3.84 -1.60
C ASN A 90 22.54 -3.06 -1.03
N ALA A 91 22.77 -1.83 -1.50
CA ALA A 91 23.88 -0.98 -1.03
C ALA A 91 23.70 -0.52 0.42
N SER A 92 22.47 -0.23 0.86
CA SER A 92 22.19 0.15 2.25
C SER A 92 21.95 -1.03 3.19
N GLY A 93 21.79 -2.25 2.66
CA GLY A 93 21.53 -3.45 3.44
C GLY A 93 20.17 -3.44 4.15
N CYS A 94 19.19 -2.70 3.65
CA CYS A 94 17.85 -2.58 4.26
C CYS A 94 16.86 -3.66 3.80
N GLY A 95 17.37 -4.81 3.33
CA GLY A 95 16.57 -5.96 2.94
C GLY A 95 15.88 -6.61 4.15
N LEU A 96 14.77 -7.31 3.89
CA LEU A 96 14.02 -8.04 4.92
C LEU A 96 14.75 -9.33 5.31
N SER A 97 14.72 -9.70 6.59
CA SER A 97 15.33 -10.96 7.04
C SER A 97 14.59 -12.17 6.41
N PRO A 98 15.27 -13.33 6.21
CA PRO A 98 14.62 -14.51 5.67
C PRO A 98 13.43 -15.01 6.52
N ASN A 99 13.55 -14.89 7.85
CA ASN A 99 12.48 -15.28 8.77
C ASN A 99 11.28 -14.33 8.68
N ASP A 100 11.51 -13.01 8.64
CA ASP A 100 10.42 -12.04 8.49
C ASP A 100 9.76 -12.18 7.11
N SER A 101 10.54 -12.49 6.07
CA SER A 101 10.01 -12.79 4.73
C SER A 101 9.10 -14.02 4.75
N PHE A 102 9.50 -15.07 5.47
CA PHE A 102 8.65 -16.25 5.66
C PHE A 102 7.35 -15.94 6.42
N LEU A 103 7.44 -15.18 7.52
CA LEU A 103 6.28 -14.79 8.31
C LEU A 103 5.34 -13.88 7.52
N LEU A 104 5.87 -12.97 6.70
CA LEU A 104 5.08 -12.14 5.80
C LEU A 104 4.32 -13.01 4.78
N MET A 105 5.01 -13.94 4.11
CA MET A 105 4.36 -14.88 3.19
C MET A 105 3.29 -15.75 3.87
N ARG A 106 3.51 -16.16 5.13
CA ARG A 106 2.50 -16.85 5.94
C ARG A 106 1.28 -15.94 6.17
N GLY A 107 1.50 -14.67 6.53
CA GLY A 107 0.45 -13.68 6.76
C GLY A 107 -0.42 -13.44 5.52
N VAL A 108 0.20 -13.31 4.36
CA VAL A 108 -0.48 -13.06 3.08
C VAL A 108 -1.50 -14.16 2.73
N LYS A 109 -1.24 -15.43 3.11
CA LYS A 109 -2.16 -16.56 2.84
C LYS A 109 -3.54 -16.40 3.48
N THR A 110 -3.65 -15.60 4.54
CA THR A 110 -4.93 -15.33 5.23
C THR A 110 -5.41 -13.90 5.00
N LEU A 111 -4.75 -13.11 4.13
CA LEU A 111 -5.11 -11.72 3.87
C LEU A 111 -6.56 -11.56 3.47
N ALA A 112 -7.04 -12.39 2.52
CA ALA A 112 -8.40 -12.31 2.00
C ALA A 112 -9.46 -12.42 3.12
N ILE A 113 -9.43 -13.51 3.87
CA ILE A 113 -10.40 -13.77 4.94
C ILE A 113 -10.29 -12.76 6.10
N ARG A 114 -9.08 -12.25 6.39
CA ARG A 114 -8.88 -11.24 7.42
C ARG A 114 -9.47 -9.90 6.98
N MET A 115 -9.17 -9.47 5.76
CA MET A 115 -9.60 -8.18 5.23
C MET A 115 -11.12 -8.13 5.07
N GLU A 116 -11.75 -9.19 4.54
CA GLU A 116 -13.23 -9.27 4.48
C GLU A 116 -13.87 -9.10 5.86
N LYS A 117 -13.31 -9.77 6.87
CA LYS A 117 -13.81 -9.67 8.25
C LYS A 117 -13.55 -8.28 8.84
N GLN A 118 -12.40 -7.68 8.56
CA GLN A 118 -12.05 -6.33 8.99
C GLN A 118 -12.99 -5.30 8.37
N GLN A 119 -13.26 -5.36 7.07
CA GLN A 119 -14.21 -4.49 6.38
C GLN A 119 -15.63 -4.63 6.97
N SER A 120 -16.11 -5.87 7.15
CA SER A 120 -17.43 -6.13 7.73
C SER A 120 -17.57 -5.62 9.17
N ASN A 121 -16.53 -5.79 9.99
CA ASN A 121 -16.53 -5.29 11.37
C ASN A 121 -16.43 -3.76 11.40
N ALA A 122 -15.57 -3.17 10.58
CA ALA A 122 -15.38 -1.73 10.51
C ALA A 122 -16.66 -1.02 10.05
N GLN A 123 -17.37 -1.58 9.08
CA GLN A 123 -18.67 -1.05 8.63
C GLN A 123 -19.70 -1.02 9.77
N GLN A 124 -19.83 -2.12 10.51
CA GLN A 124 -20.74 -2.18 11.67
C GLN A 124 -20.38 -1.15 12.75
N ILE A 125 -19.08 -0.94 13.00
CA ILE A 125 -18.61 0.07 13.96
C ILE A 125 -18.90 1.48 13.45
N ALA A 126 -18.64 1.76 12.17
CA ALA A 126 -18.91 3.05 11.56
C ALA A 126 -20.39 3.41 11.62
N GLU A 127 -21.28 2.48 11.23
CA GLU A 127 -22.73 2.65 11.33
C GLU A 127 -23.21 2.81 12.77
N PHE A 128 -22.64 2.05 13.71
CA PHE A 128 -22.94 2.22 15.13
C PHE A 128 -22.58 3.63 15.61
N LEU A 129 -21.37 4.10 15.31
CA LEU A 129 -20.90 5.42 15.74
C LEU A 129 -21.72 6.55 15.09
N GLU A 130 -22.03 6.44 13.80
CA GLU A 130 -22.87 7.41 13.09
C GLU A 130 -24.27 7.51 13.72
N ASN A 131 -24.88 6.37 14.07
CA ASN A 131 -26.17 6.34 14.75
C ASN A 131 -26.14 6.94 16.17
N HIS A 132 -24.95 7.10 16.77
CA HIS A 132 -24.75 7.78 18.06
C HIS A 132 -24.31 9.25 17.91
N GLY A 133 -24.40 9.80 16.70
CA GLY A 133 -24.11 11.20 16.42
C GLY A 133 -22.63 11.53 16.21
N PHE A 134 -21.76 10.52 16.06
CA PHE A 134 -20.36 10.73 15.67
C PHE A 134 -20.29 10.81 14.14
N ARG A 135 -19.84 11.95 13.60
CA ARG A 135 -19.57 12.17 12.17
C ARG A 135 -18.20 12.81 11.99
#